data_AF-A0A8B6HQM3-F1
#
_entry.id   AF-A0A8B6HQM3-F1
#
_cell.length_a   1.000
_cell.length_b   1.000
_cell.length_c   1.000
_cell.angle_alpha   90.00
_cell.angle_beta   90.00
_cell.angle_gamma   90.00
#
_symmetry.space_group_name_H-M   'P 1'
#
loop_
_entity.id
_entity.type
_entity.pdbx_description
1 polymer ?
#
loop_
_entity_poly.entity_id
_entity_poly.type
_entity_poly.pdbx_seq_one_letter_code
_entity_poly.pdbx_strand_id
1 'polypeptide(L)'
;MDKATLGSGSKTNIFYIILRDYGEVYAADTLSRLARLCPAFLSNRGFSIGIGDVTPGQGLINAKNLLLDDGYRKCDGYIQDLEEGKLRTQPGCTEEETLEAMILKELSVIRDHTGKACLRELDKSNSPLNMAICGSKGSFINISQMISCVGQQAISGKRVPNGFEDRALPHFEKHSKDPAARGFVENSFYSGLTPTEFFFHTMAGREGLVDTAVKTAETGYMQRRLVKSLEDLCSHYDLTVRTSTNDIVQFIYGGDGLDPVHMEGKDQPMDFRRVLDHIRANTHSEVQQEPSLSGPQLIQFVEEVLNEERFQDCTEDFKADLRKFTETVAEKITRLRQKYKGSDKRKGKVLVLNQLERITNSQMDKFLYCCKDKRMRSQIEPGTAVGAIAAQSIGEPGTQMTLKTFHFAGVASMNITQGVPRIKEIINAAKAISTPIITAQLEVDNDPEYGRMVKGRIEKTCLGEVTEYFEEVFLPDDCFILIKLDMARISLHKLEVNAGSIKESICVSKLKVKAQHVKIQSEAVITVHPQESPKSSMYYILQFLKKELPKVMIKVRLF
;
A
#
# COMPACT_ATOMS: atom_id res chain seq x y z
N MET A 1 -19.61 -5.42 -21.84
CA MET A 1 -18.20 -5.83 -21.93
C MET A 1 -17.34 -4.60 -21.74
N ASP A 2 -16.37 -4.70 -20.86
CA ASP A 2 -15.50 -3.64 -20.37
C ASP A 2 -14.05 -4.14 -20.29
N LYS A 3 -13.12 -3.31 -19.80
CA LYS A 3 -11.72 -3.70 -19.63
C LYS A 3 -11.54 -4.90 -18.69
N ALA A 4 -12.40 -5.08 -17.68
CA ALA A 4 -12.27 -6.22 -16.76
C ALA A 4 -12.65 -7.56 -17.41
N THR A 5 -13.55 -7.52 -18.39
CA THR A 5 -14.05 -8.72 -19.08
C THR A 5 -13.35 -9.04 -20.40
N LEU A 6 -12.78 -8.04 -21.09
CA LEU A 6 -12.07 -8.22 -22.37
C LEU A 6 -10.59 -7.80 -22.33
N GLY A 7 -10.16 -7.05 -21.32
CA GLY A 7 -8.82 -6.47 -21.25
C GLY A 7 -7.79 -7.36 -20.54
N SER A 8 -6.53 -6.89 -20.52
CA SER A 8 -5.38 -7.67 -20.04
C SER A 8 -5.21 -7.74 -18.51
N GLY A 9 -6.04 -7.03 -17.74
CA GLY A 9 -5.78 -6.80 -16.31
C GLY A 9 -6.42 -7.78 -15.33
N SER A 10 -7.42 -8.56 -15.74
CA SER A 10 -8.19 -9.45 -14.84
C SER A 10 -8.24 -10.88 -15.36
N LYS A 11 -8.21 -11.84 -14.42
CA LYS A 11 -8.41 -13.27 -14.71
C LYS A 11 -9.87 -13.63 -15.03
N THR A 12 -10.82 -12.73 -14.76
CA THR A 12 -12.24 -12.89 -15.14
C THR A 12 -12.50 -12.65 -16.62
N ASN A 13 -11.45 -12.51 -17.44
CA ASN A 13 -11.55 -12.22 -18.86
C ASN A 13 -12.12 -13.44 -19.62
N ILE A 14 -13.04 -13.18 -20.56
CA ILE A 14 -13.62 -14.23 -21.41
C ILE A 14 -12.55 -14.98 -22.24
N PHE A 15 -11.51 -14.29 -22.71
CA PHE A 15 -10.41 -14.92 -23.45
C PHE A 15 -9.59 -15.85 -22.55
N TYR A 16 -9.42 -15.48 -21.28
CA TYR A 16 -8.75 -16.32 -20.29
C TYR A 16 -9.58 -17.57 -19.97
N ILE A 17 -10.90 -17.42 -19.86
CA ILE A 17 -11.84 -18.55 -19.69
C ILE A 17 -11.75 -19.50 -20.88
N ILE A 18 -11.81 -18.97 -22.12
CA ILE A 18 -11.71 -19.79 -23.33
C ILE A 18 -10.36 -20.52 -23.40
N LEU A 19 -9.27 -19.81 -23.08
CA LEU A 19 -7.93 -20.37 -23.02
C LEU A 19 -7.84 -21.55 -22.05
N ARG A 20 -8.38 -21.39 -20.84
CA ARG A 20 -8.27 -22.38 -19.76
C ARG A 20 -9.22 -23.58 -19.91
N ASP A 21 -10.35 -23.39 -20.57
CA ASP A 21 -11.38 -24.43 -20.66
C ASP A 21 -11.44 -25.12 -22.03
N TYR A 22 -11.11 -24.40 -23.12
CA TYR A 22 -11.19 -24.91 -24.50
C TYR A 22 -9.84 -24.93 -25.23
N GLY A 23 -8.84 -24.19 -24.74
CA GLY A 23 -7.47 -24.19 -25.27
C GLY A 23 -7.11 -22.94 -26.09
N GLU A 24 -5.82 -22.85 -26.43
CA GLU A 24 -5.20 -21.67 -27.03
C GLU A 24 -5.76 -21.30 -28.41
N VAL A 25 -6.03 -22.31 -29.25
CA VAL A 25 -6.50 -22.11 -30.63
C VAL A 25 -7.83 -21.37 -30.66
N TYR A 26 -8.77 -21.77 -29.80
CA TYR A 26 -10.10 -21.13 -29.72
C TYR A 26 -10.03 -19.72 -29.14
N ALA A 27 -9.13 -19.49 -28.17
CA ALA A 27 -8.92 -18.16 -27.61
C ALA A 27 -8.37 -17.19 -28.68
N ALA A 28 -7.36 -17.64 -29.45
CA ALA A 28 -6.76 -16.87 -30.53
C ALA A 28 -7.76 -16.56 -31.66
N ASP A 29 -8.54 -17.55 -32.09
CA ASP A 29 -9.58 -17.36 -33.11
C ASP A 29 -10.65 -16.38 -32.62
N THR A 30 -11.11 -16.49 -31.37
CA THR A 30 -12.08 -15.56 -30.78
C THR A 30 -11.55 -14.12 -30.73
N LEU A 31 -10.28 -13.93 -30.37
CA LEU A 31 -9.61 -12.63 -30.43
C LEU A 31 -9.58 -12.07 -31.86
N SER A 32 -9.23 -12.90 -32.84
CA SER A 32 -9.17 -12.50 -34.25
C SER A 32 -10.54 -12.05 -34.80
N ARG A 33 -11.61 -12.76 -34.40
CA ARG A 33 -13.00 -12.42 -34.77
C ARG A 33 -13.40 -11.08 -34.19
N LEU A 34 -13.09 -10.83 -32.91
CA LEU A 34 -13.38 -9.55 -32.27
C LEU A 34 -12.59 -8.41 -32.94
N ALA A 35 -11.30 -8.65 -33.24
CA ALA A 35 -10.44 -7.68 -33.91
C ALA A 35 -10.91 -7.32 -35.33
N ARG A 36 -11.65 -8.21 -36.01
CA ARG A 36 -12.26 -7.94 -37.32
C ARG A 36 -13.63 -7.24 -37.20
N LEU A 37 -14.43 -7.64 -36.21
CA LEU A 37 -15.79 -7.11 -36.01
C LEU A 37 -15.78 -5.67 -35.47
N CYS A 38 -14.97 -5.41 -34.43
CA CYS A 38 -14.98 -4.13 -33.73
C CYS A 38 -14.65 -2.93 -34.63
N PRO A 39 -13.61 -2.97 -35.49
CA PRO A 39 -13.32 -1.86 -36.39
C PRO A 39 -14.45 -1.59 -37.38
N ALA A 40 -15.03 -2.64 -37.99
CA ALA A 40 -16.14 -2.49 -38.94
C ALA A 40 -17.39 -1.91 -38.29
N PHE A 41 -17.71 -2.33 -37.06
CA PHE A 41 -18.82 -1.76 -36.30
C PHE A 41 -18.55 -0.30 -35.92
N LEU A 42 -17.36 -0.01 -35.37
CA LEU A 42 -17.01 1.31 -34.86
C LEU A 42 -16.89 2.35 -35.99
N SER A 43 -16.37 1.97 -37.15
CA SER A 43 -16.29 2.84 -38.33
C SER A 43 -17.67 3.20 -38.88
N ASN A 44 -18.62 2.25 -38.87
CA ASN A 44 -19.97 2.47 -39.39
C ASN A 44 -20.87 3.22 -38.41
N ARG A 45 -20.68 3.00 -37.10
CA ARG A 45 -21.38 3.76 -36.06
C ARG A 45 -20.88 5.21 -35.98
N GLY A 46 -19.57 5.41 -36.15
CA GLY A 46 -18.90 6.66 -35.83
C GLY A 46 -18.66 6.80 -34.32
N PHE A 47 -17.45 7.24 -33.98
CA PHE A 47 -17.08 7.61 -32.62
C PHE A 47 -16.12 8.80 -32.71
N SER A 48 -16.52 9.94 -32.16
CA SER A 48 -15.78 11.19 -32.26
C SER A 48 -15.77 11.88 -30.90
N ILE A 49 -14.73 12.68 -30.67
CA ILE A 49 -14.61 13.57 -29.52
C ILE A 49 -14.53 15.01 -30.03
N GLY A 50 -15.35 15.89 -29.46
CA GLY A 50 -15.37 17.31 -29.81
C GLY A 50 -15.12 18.21 -28.61
N ILE A 51 -15.05 19.51 -28.85
CA ILE A 51 -14.93 20.51 -27.78
C ILE A 51 -16.18 20.54 -26.87
N GLY A 52 -17.36 20.21 -27.42
CA GLY A 52 -18.62 20.13 -26.67
C GLY A 52 -18.62 19.06 -25.58
N ASP A 53 -17.84 17.98 -25.75
CA ASP A 53 -17.72 16.88 -24.79
C ASP A 53 -16.96 17.27 -23.51
N VAL A 54 -16.18 18.35 -23.58
CA VAL A 54 -15.34 18.88 -22.50
C VAL A 54 -15.75 20.28 -22.05
N THR A 55 -16.85 20.82 -22.59
CA THR A 55 -17.36 22.14 -22.21
C THR A 55 -18.12 22.02 -20.88
N PRO A 56 -17.74 22.77 -19.83
CA PRO A 56 -18.46 22.75 -18.57
C PRO A 56 -19.82 23.43 -18.72
N GLY A 57 -20.88 22.79 -18.22
CA GLY A 57 -22.20 23.42 -18.14
C GLY A 57 -22.28 24.43 -17.00
N GLN A 58 -23.31 25.29 -17.03
CA GLN A 58 -23.45 26.39 -16.06
C GLN A 58 -23.65 25.89 -14.62
N GLY A 59 -24.27 24.71 -14.45
CA GLY A 59 -24.44 24.07 -13.15
C GLY A 59 -23.10 23.76 -12.50
N LEU A 60 -22.19 23.15 -13.25
CA LEU A 60 -20.83 22.84 -12.82
C LEU A 60 -20.03 24.09 -12.49
N ILE A 61 -20.11 25.15 -13.31
CA ILE A 61 -19.36 26.40 -13.06
C ILE A 61 -19.78 27.01 -11.72
N ASN A 62 -21.09 27.10 -11.48
CA ASN A 62 -21.62 27.66 -10.23
C ASN A 62 -21.23 26.78 -9.03
N ALA A 63 -21.34 25.45 -9.16
CA ALA A 63 -20.95 24.51 -8.12
C ALA A 63 -19.44 24.54 -7.84
N LYS A 64 -18.61 24.68 -8.88
CA LYS A 64 -17.15 24.82 -8.77
C LYS A 64 -16.79 26.07 -7.97
N ASN A 65 -17.33 27.23 -8.34
CA ASN A 65 -17.00 28.49 -7.68
C ASN A 65 -17.40 28.46 -6.20
N LEU A 66 -18.59 27.93 -5.88
CA LEU A 66 -19.03 27.76 -4.50
C LEU A 66 -18.08 26.86 -3.68
N LEU A 67 -17.60 25.75 -4.28
CA LEU A 67 -16.68 24.83 -3.63
C LEU A 67 -15.28 25.43 -3.45
N LEU A 68 -14.82 26.22 -4.42
CA LEU A 68 -13.54 26.94 -4.32
C LEU A 68 -13.60 28.00 -3.22
N ASP A 69 -14.65 28.81 -3.16
CA ASP A 69 -14.82 29.84 -2.14
C ASP A 69 -14.91 29.25 -0.73
N ASP A 70 -15.62 28.13 -0.56
CA ASP A 70 -15.68 27.42 0.74
C ASP A 70 -14.33 26.81 1.12
N GLY A 71 -13.62 26.21 0.15
CA GLY A 71 -12.32 25.59 0.35
C GLY A 71 -11.23 26.60 0.70
N TYR A 72 -11.15 27.71 -0.04
CA TYR A 72 -10.20 28.79 0.22
C TYR A 72 -10.46 29.45 1.57
N ARG A 73 -11.73 29.73 1.92
CA ARG A 73 -12.08 30.28 3.24
C ARG A 73 -11.61 29.39 4.40
N LYS A 74 -11.68 28.06 4.25
CA LYS A 74 -11.15 27.11 5.24
C LYS A 74 -9.63 27.13 5.30
N CYS A 75 -8.96 27.17 4.15
CA CYS A 75 -7.50 27.29 4.10
C CYS A 75 -7.02 28.58 4.76
N ASP A 76 -7.67 29.70 4.48
CA ASP A 76 -7.36 31.01 5.07
C ASP A 76 -7.56 30.97 6.60
N GLY A 77 -8.62 30.29 7.07
CA GLY A 77 -8.84 30.05 8.50
C GLY A 77 -7.70 29.26 9.16
N TYR A 78 -7.19 28.22 8.50
CA TYR A 78 -6.04 27.46 9.03
C TYR A 78 -4.74 28.26 9.02
N ILE A 79 -4.55 29.13 8.03
CA ILE A 79 -3.40 30.02 7.96
C ILE A 79 -3.46 31.04 9.11
N GLN A 80 -4.63 31.63 9.35
CA GLN A 80 -4.85 32.53 10.47
C GLN A 80 -4.65 31.83 11.83
N ASP A 81 -5.15 30.61 11.99
CA ASP A 81 -4.95 29.82 13.21
C ASP A 81 -3.45 29.53 13.46
N LEU A 82 -2.64 29.39 12.42
CA LEU A 82 -1.19 29.25 12.55
C LEU A 82 -0.54 30.57 12.98
N GLU A 83 -0.92 31.69 12.34
CA GLU A 83 -0.39 33.03 12.69
C GLU A 83 -0.74 33.42 14.13
N GLU A 84 -1.92 33.02 14.62
CA GLU A 84 -2.36 33.21 16.00
C GLU A 84 -1.81 32.17 16.99
N GLY A 85 -1.09 31.14 16.52
CA GLY A 85 -0.54 30.06 17.34
C GLY A 85 -1.60 29.14 17.98
N LYS A 86 -2.80 29.07 17.40
CA LYS A 86 -3.94 28.27 17.89
C LYS A 86 -4.08 26.93 17.17
N LEU A 87 -3.31 26.71 16.10
CA LEU A 87 -3.40 25.51 15.29
C LEU A 87 -3.07 24.25 16.10
N ARG A 88 -4.01 23.29 16.11
CA ARG A 88 -3.80 22.01 16.78
C ARG A 88 -2.92 21.10 15.94
N THR A 89 -1.73 20.78 16.45
CA THR A 89 -0.77 19.88 15.79
C THR A 89 -1.30 18.45 15.68
N GLN A 90 -1.04 17.82 14.54
CA GLN A 90 -1.26 16.39 14.39
C GLN A 90 -0.13 15.59 15.07
N PRO A 91 -0.41 14.40 15.62
CA PRO A 91 0.61 13.60 16.30
C PRO A 91 1.82 13.30 15.41
N GLY A 92 3.01 13.74 15.83
CA GLY A 92 4.27 13.51 15.13
C GLY A 92 4.58 14.48 13.99
N CYS A 93 3.78 15.54 13.83
CA CYS A 93 4.03 16.60 12.84
C CYS A 93 4.31 17.94 13.55
N THR A 94 5.11 18.79 12.91
CA THR A 94 5.22 20.20 13.33
C THR A 94 3.93 20.97 13.02
N GLU A 95 3.80 22.20 13.54
CA GLU A 95 2.68 23.08 13.20
C GLU A 95 2.58 23.36 11.70
N GLU A 96 3.72 23.58 11.04
CA GLU A 96 3.76 23.82 9.59
C GLU A 96 3.42 22.56 8.79
N GLU A 97 3.94 21.40 9.18
CA GLU A 97 3.59 20.13 8.52
C GLU A 97 2.12 19.78 8.72
N THR A 98 1.58 20.10 9.89
CA THR A 98 0.15 19.93 10.17
C THR A 98 -0.70 20.82 9.27
N LEU A 99 -0.31 22.08 9.11
CA LEU A 99 -0.98 23.01 8.19
C LEU A 99 -0.96 22.47 6.76
N GLU A 100 0.20 22.04 6.27
CA GLU A 100 0.34 21.48 4.92
C GLU A 100 -0.56 20.26 4.71
N ALA A 101 -0.63 19.36 5.68
CA ALA A 101 -1.51 18.19 5.62
C ALA A 101 -3.01 18.57 5.60
N MET A 102 -3.42 19.56 6.41
CA MET A 102 -4.79 20.06 6.44
C MET A 102 -5.18 20.74 5.12
N ILE A 103 -4.31 21.62 4.59
CA ILE A 103 -4.54 22.30 3.31
C ILE A 103 -4.64 21.26 2.18
N LEU A 104 -3.69 20.34 2.07
CA LEU A 104 -3.71 19.29 1.04
C LEU A 104 -4.99 18.44 1.09
N LYS A 105 -5.49 18.15 2.29
CA LYS A 105 -6.74 17.43 2.48
C LYS A 105 -7.92 18.21 1.91
N GLU A 106 -8.07 19.48 2.26
CA GLU A 106 -9.16 20.33 1.75
C GLU A 106 -9.08 20.47 0.22
N LEU A 107 -7.88 20.73 -0.33
CA LEU A 107 -7.68 20.86 -1.78
C LEU A 107 -7.99 19.55 -2.54
N SER A 108 -7.72 18.38 -1.94
CA SER A 108 -8.12 17.09 -2.52
C SER A 108 -9.64 16.93 -2.52
N VAL A 109 -10.32 17.37 -1.45
CA VAL A 109 -11.79 17.32 -1.35
C VAL A 109 -12.44 18.19 -2.44
N ILE A 110 -11.92 19.39 -2.69
CA ILE A 110 -12.41 20.27 -3.77
C ILE A 110 -12.36 19.54 -5.12
N ARG A 111 -11.23 18.93 -5.46
CA ARG A 111 -11.09 18.17 -6.71
C ARG A 111 -12.07 17.02 -6.80
N ASP A 112 -12.22 16.24 -5.73
CA ASP A 112 -13.08 15.05 -5.76
C ASP A 112 -14.57 15.41 -5.82
N HIS A 113 -15.00 16.49 -5.15
CA HIS A 113 -16.37 17.00 -5.21
C HIS A 113 -16.71 17.64 -6.56
N THR A 114 -15.82 18.47 -7.10
CA THR A 114 -15.98 19.07 -8.43
C THR A 114 -16.00 17.99 -9.51
N GLY A 115 -15.15 16.96 -9.40
CA GLY A 115 -15.17 15.80 -10.29
C GLY A 115 -16.49 15.02 -10.24
N LYS A 116 -17.03 14.76 -9.04
CA LYS A 116 -18.35 14.12 -8.89
C LYS A 116 -19.50 14.99 -9.41
N ALA A 117 -19.42 16.31 -9.26
CA ALA A 117 -20.40 17.23 -9.84
C ALA A 117 -20.37 17.17 -11.37
N CYS A 118 -19.17 17.22 -11.95
CA CYS A 118 -18.95 17.09 -13.39
C CYS A 118 -19.55 15.80 -13.95
N LEU A 119 -19.27 14.65 -13.35
CA LEU A 119 -19.77 13.35 -13.82
C LEU A 119 -21.29 13.21 -13.76
N ARG A 120 -21.98 13.95 -12.89
CA ARG A 120 -23.46 13.94 -12.81
C ARG A 120 -24.12 14.79 -13.89
N GLU A 121 -23.42 15.79 -14.41
CA GLU A 121 -23.94 16.71 -15.41
C GLU A 121 -23.67 16.22 -16.84
N LEU A 122 -22.63 15.43 -17.06
CA LEU A 122 -22.29 14.87 -18.37
C LEU A 122 -23.37 13.91 -18.89
N ASP A 123 -23.73 14.05 -20.16
CA ASP A 123 -24.62 13.12 -20.84
C ASP A 123 -23.97 11.73 -20.99
N LYS A 124 -24.80 10.68 -21.02
CA LYS A 124 -24.36 9.30 -21.21
C LYS A 124 -23.73 9.06 -22.58
N SER A 125 -24.10 9.83 -23.61
CA SER A 125 -23.49 9.74 -24.93
C SER A 125 -22.09 10.35 -25.00
N ASN A 126 -21.65 11.06 -23.95
CA ASN A 126 -20.38 11.76 -23.95
C ASN A 126 -19.19 10.80 -24.18
N SER A 127 -18.35 11.11 -25.16
CA SER A 127 -17.29 10.22 -25.62
C SER A 127 -16.19 9.95 -24.57
N PRO A 128 -15.61 10.95 -23.89
CA PRO A 128 -14.64 10.73 -22.81
C PRO A 128 -15.22 9.91 -21.66
N LEU A 129 -16.50 10.14 -21.30
CA LEU A 129 -17.17 9.38 -20.26
C LEU A 129 -17.29 7.90 -20.65
N ASN A 130 -17.69 7.61 -21.88
CA ASN A 130 -17.76 6.25 -22.39
C ASN A 130 -16.40 5.55 -22.43
N MET A 131 -15.33 6.26 -22.79
CA MET A 131 -13.96 5.71 -22.76
C MET A 131 -13.48 5.40 -21.33
N ALA A 132 -13.80 6.26 -20.36
CA ALA A 132 -13.47 6.04 -18.96
C ALA A 132 -14.27 4.88 -18.35
N ILE A 133 -15.57 4.79 -18.64
CA ILE A 133 -16.43 3.69 -18.16
C ILE A 133 -15.98 2.35 -18.72
N CYS A 134 -15.70 2.27 -20.03
CA CYS A 134 -15.23 1.02 -20.62
C CYS A 134 -13.76 0.70 -20.29
N GLY A 135 -13.00 1.68 -19.82
CA GLY A 135 -11.60 1.56 -19.42
C GLY A 135 -10.61 1.51 -20.59
N SER A 136 -11.03 1.93 -21.80
CA SER A 136 -10.17 1.91 -22.99
C SER A 136 -9.00 2.89 -22.86
N LYS A 137 -9.30 4.16 -22.56
CA LYS A 137 -8.31 5.21 -22.34
C LYS A 137 -8.86 6.32 -21.45
N GLY A 138 -8.01 6.79 -20.54
CA GLY A 138 -8.36 7.82 -19.57
C GLY A 138 -9.09 7.28 -18.35
N SER A 139 -9.29 8.15 -17.39
CA SER A 139 -9.98 7.89 -16.14
C SER A 139 -10.93 9.04 -15.82
N PHE A 140 -11.78 8.87 -14.81
CA PHE A 140 -12.63 9.94 -14.29
C PHE A 140 -11.84 11.17 -13.84
N ILE A 141 -10.60 10.98 -13.36
CA ILE A 141 -9.70 12.07 -12.99
C ILE A 141 -9.33 12.89 -14.24
N ASN A 142 -9.01 12.25 -15.36
CA ASN A 142 -8.67 12.98 -16.59
C ASN A 142 -9.83 13.83 -17.10
N ILE A 143 -11.06 13.31 -17.02
CA ILE A 143 -12.28 14.06 -17.40
C ILE A 143 -12.45 15.26 -16.47
N SER A 144 -12.32 15.05 -15.17
CA SER A 144 -12.40 16.13 -14.17
C SER A 144 -11.35 17.22 -14.43
N GLN A 145 -10.11 16.85 -14.77
CA GLN A 145 -9.05 17.83 -15.04
C GLN A 145 -9.30 18.64 -16.32
N MET A 146 -9.88 18.02 -17.35
CA MET A 146 -10.21 18.72 -18.59
C MET A 146 -11.37 19.69 -18.41
N ILE A 147 -12.38 19.34 -17.60
CA ILE A 147 -13.65 20.07 -17.53
C ILE A 147 -13.75 20.95 -16.28
N SER A 148 -13.48 20.42 -15.08
CA SER A 148 -13.74 21.09 -13.80
C SER A 148 -12.55 21.88 -13.26
N CYS A 149 -11.51 21.19 -12.78
CA CYS A 149 -10.29 21.78 -12.26
C CYS A 149 -9.14 20.77 -12.32
N VAL A 150 -7.91 21.26 -12.56
CA VAL A 150 -6.73 20.38 -12.61
C VAL A 150 -6.33 19.92 -11.21
N GLY A 151 -6.44 20.80 -10.20
CA GLY A 151 -6.16 20.52 -8.80
C GLY A 151 -4.70 20.78 -8.39
N GLN A 152 -4.33 20.32 -7.20
CA GLN A 152 -3.00 20.54 -6.62
C GLN A 152 -1.89 19.88 -7.44
N GLN A 153 -0.89 20.68 -7.84
CA GLN A 153 0.36 20.17 -8.40
C GLN A 153 1.32 19.85 -7.26
N ALA A 154 1.63 18.56 -7.10
CA ALA A 154 2.57 18.11 -6.08
C ALA A 154 3.92 17.81 -6.73
N ILE A 155 5.01 18.26 -6.09
CA ILE A 155 6.38 18.00 -6.51
C ILE A 155 7.07 17.21 -5.40
N SER A 156 7.62 16.05 -5.71
CA SER A 156 8.17 15.12 -4.70
C SER A 156 7.17 14.88 -3.56
N GLY A 157 5.88 14.80 -3.90
CA GLY A 157 4.72 14.63 -3.02
C GLY A 157 4.48 15.68 -1.93
N LYS A 158 5.12 16.84 -2.03
CA LYS A 158 4.77 18.05 -1.26
C LYS A 158 4.14 19.10 -2.19
N ARG A 159 3.54 20.15 -1.61
CA ARG A 159 3.18 21.36 -2.37
C ARG A 159 4.44 22.01 -2.92
N VAL A 160 4.27 22.93 -3.88
CA VAL A 160 5.41 23.54 -4.58
C VAL A 160 6.37 24.19 -3.57
N PRO A 161 7.67 23.82 -3.57
CA PRO A 161 8.63 24.39 -2.65
C PRO A 161 8.94 25.85 -2.99
N ASN A 162 9.53 26.57 -2.04
CA ASN A 162 10.00 27.92 -2.27
C ASN A 162 11.23 27.90 -3.19
N GLY A 163 11.08 28.39 -4.42
CA GLY A 163 12.19 28.56 -5.37
C GLY A 163 12.95 29.87 -5.19
N PHE A 164 12.35 30.83 -4.49
CA PHE A 164 12.94 32.12 -4.11
C PHE A 164 12.97 32.26 -2.59
N GLU A 165 13.58 33.34 -2.08
CA GLU A 165 13.58 33.68 -0.65
C GLU A 165 12.14 33.75 -0.11
N ASP A 166 11.77 32.75 0.69
CA ASP A 166 10.48 32.59 1.38
C ASP A 166 9.22 32.58 0.50
N ARG A 167 9.35 32.34 -0.80
CA ARG A 167 8.21 32.25 -1.73
C ARG A 167 8.48 31.36 -2.93
N ALA A 168 7.41 30.88 -3.56
CA ALA A 168 7.50 30.03 -4.75
C ALA A 168 7.83 30.83 -6.02
N LEU A 169 7.19 31.98 -6.21
CA LEU A 169 7.39 32.89 -7.35
C LEU A 169 7.41 34.35 -6.89
N PRO A 170 8.07 35.28 -7.63
CA PRO A 170 8.10 36.70 -7.29
C PRO A 170 6.74 37.41 -7.35
N HIS A 171 5.76 36.79 -8.01
CA HIS A 171 4.38 37.28 -8.13
C HIS A 171 3.55 37.13 -6.86
N PHE A 172 4.04 36.35 -5.89
CA PHE A 172 3.38 36.15 -4.60
C PHE A 172 4.18 36.83 -3.48
N GLU A 173 3.47 37.17 -2.41
CA GLU A 173 4.05 37.75 -1.21
C GLU A 173 4.97 36.75 -0.49
N LYS A 174 5.92 37.30 0.27
CA LYS A 174 6.83 36.47 1.10
C LYS A 174 6.02 35.74 2.18
N HIS A 175 6.40 34.51 2.47
CA HIS A 175 5.76 33.61 3.43
C HIS A 175 4.29 33.24 3.14
N SER A 176 3.72 33.63 1.99
CA SER A 176 2.36 33.22 1.62
C SER A 176 2.26 31.68 1.54
N LYS A 177 1.25 31.14 2.24
CA LYS A 177 0.90 29.72 2.28
C LYS A 177 -0.39 29.42 1.51
N ASP A 178 -0.90 30.40 0.76
CA ASP A 178 -2.16 30.32 0.03
C ASP A 178 -2.13 29.17 -0.99
N PRO A 179 -3.29 28.53 -1.28
CA PRO A 179 -3.39 27.46 -2.27
C PRO A 179 -2.76 27.84 -3.62
N ALA A 180 -3.09 29.01 -4.17
CA ALA A 180 -2.59 29.48 -5.47
C ALA A 180 -1.07 29.74 -5.46
N ALA A 181 -0.53 30.27 -4.36
CA ALA A 181 0.91 30.56 -4.22
C ALA A 181 1.78 29.30 -4.19
N ARG A 182 1.19 28.15 -3.89
CA ARG A 182 1.88 26.86 -3.73
C ARG A 182 1.40 25.78 -4.71
N GLY A 183 0.88 26.18 -5.87
CA GLY A 183 0.63 25.28 -6.99
C GLY A 183 -0.73 24.60 -7.03
N PHE A 184 -1.75 25.13 -6.36
CA PHE A 184 -3.12 24.76 -6.65
C PHE A 184 -3.59 25.40 -7.96
N VAL A 185 -4.10 24.58 -8.88
CA VAL A 185 -4.60 25.01 -10.18
C VAL A 185 -6.12 24.88 -10.18
N GLU A 186 -6.81 26.01 -10.11
CA GLU A 186 -8.27 26.08 -10.06
C GLU A 186 -8.90 25.96 -11.45
N ASN A 187 -8.16 26.38 -12.47
CA ASN A 187 -8.58 26.30 -13.86
C ASN A 187 -8.56 24.86 -14.38
N SER A 188 -9.39 24.59 -15.38
CA SER A 188 -9.37 23.34 -16.15
C SER A 188 -8.60 23.55 -17.45
N PHE A 189 -8.27 22.45 -18.15
CA PHE A 189 -7.65 22.58 -19.47
C PHE A 189 -8.58 23.26 -20.48
N TYR A 190 -9.90 23.16 -20.30
CA TYR A 190 -10.87 23.89 -21.12
C TYR A 190 -10.84 25.41 -20.87
N SER A 191 -10.82 25.84 -19.61
CA SER A 191 -10.80 27.28 -19.29
C SER A 191 -9.46 27.93 -19.64
N GLY A 192 -8.38 27.14 -19.65
CA GLY A 192 -7.03 27.62 -19.86
C GLY A 192 -6.34 27.99 -18.54
N LEU A 193 -5.04 27.73 -18.47
CA LEU A 193 -4.24 27.97 -17.27
C LEU A 193 -3.69 29.41 -17.28
N THR A 194 -3.68 30.05 -16.11
CA THR A 194 -2.96 31.31 -15.92
C THR A 194 -1.44 31.10 -15.98
N PRO A 195 -0.62 32.15 -16.18
CA PRO A 195 0.83 31.99 -16.31
C PRO A 195 1.51 31.32 -15.11
N THR A 196 1.08 31.62 -13.89
CA THR A 196 1.62 31.02 -12.65
C THR A 196 1.20 29.56 -12.51
N GLU A 197 -0.08 29.25 -12.77
CA GLU A 197 -0.60 27.87 -12.79
C GLU A 197 0.10 27.01 -13.85
N PHE A 198 0.29 27.55 -15.05
CA PHE A 198 0.98 26.86 -16.15
C PHE A 198 2.42 26.51 -15.76
N PHE A 199 3.12 27.42 -15.08
CA PHE A 199 4.47 27.19 -14.61
C PHE A 199 4.53 26.06 -13.58
N PHE A 200 3.66 26.09 -12.57
CA PHE A 200 3.57 25.03 -11.56
C PHE A 200 3.18 23.67 -12.14
N HIS A 201 2.24 23.66 -13.11
CA HIS A 201 1.87 22.44 -13.82
C HIS A 201 3.03 21.87 -14.62
N THR A 202 3.81 22.72 -15.27
CA THR A 202 4.99 22.31 -16.05
C THR A 202 6.08 21.73 -15.14
N MET A 203 6.27 22.28 -13.94
CA MET A 203 7.20 21.73 -12.95
C MET A 203 6.86 20.28 -12.56
N ALA A 204 5.59 20.04 -12.20
CA ALA A 204 5.12 18.70 -11.85
C ALA A 204 5.19 17.74 -13.06
N GLY A 205 4.84 18.22 -14.26
CA GLY A 205 4.98 17.44 -15.50
C GLY A 205 6.43 17.02 -15.79
N ARG A 206 7.39 17.93 -15.57
CA ARG A 206 8.81 17.65 -15.80
C ARG A 206 9.37 16.61 -14.84
N GLU A 207 8.93 16.61 -13.57
CA GLU A 207 9.30 15.56 -12.61
C GLU A 207 8.93 14.18 -13.13
N GLY A 208 7.70 13.99 -13.62
CA GLY A 208 7.26 12.70 -14.17
C GLY A 208 8.03 12.24 -15.42
N LEU A 209 8.44 13.19 -16.27
CA LEU A 209 9.27 12.91 -17.45
C LEU A 209 10.70 12.49 -17.04
N VAL A 210 11.30 13.19 -16.09
CA VAL A 210 12.65 12.87 -15.58
C VAL A 210 12.64 11.54 -14.83
N ASP A 211 11.61 11.29 -14.03
CA ASP A 211 11.40 10.04 -13.31
C ASP A 211 11.36 8.83 -14.27
N THR A 212 10.72 8.98 -15.43
CA THR A 212 10.73 7.94 -16.47
C THR A 212 12.14 7.69 -17.03
N ALA A 213 12.90 8.74 -17.28
CA ALA A 213 14.26 8.63 -17.84
C ALA A 213 15.26 7.98 -16.86
N VAL A 214 15.17 8.32 -15.57
CA VAL A 214 16.08 7.78 -14.54
C VAL A 214 15.76 6.32 -14.23
N LYS A 215 14.48 5.97 -14.13
CA LYS A 215 14.06 4.60 -13.77
C LYS A 215 14.57 3.54 -14.71
N THR A 216 14.50 3.78 -16.03
CA THR A 216 14.88 2.77 -17.03
C THR A 216 16.29 2.23 -16.80
N ALA A 217 17.22 3.11 -16.42
CA ALA A 217 18.60 2.71 -16.13
C ALA A 217 18.70 1.90 -14.82
N GLU A 218 18.07 2.36 -13.75
CA GLU A 218 18.14 1.69 -12.44
C GLU A 218 17.47 0.31 -12.43
N THR A 219 16.26 0.22 -13.00
CA THR A 219 15.48 -1.02 -13.04
C THR A 219 16.11 -2.03 -14.00
N GLY A 220 16.65 -1.57 -15.13
CA GLY A 220 17.37 -2.44 -16.07
C GLY A 220 18.63 -3.05 -15.46
N TYR A 221 19.39 -2.26 -14.70
CA TYR A 221 20.56 -2.77 -13.97
C TYR A 221 20.17 -3.77 -12.87
N MET A 222 19.11 -3.47 -12.11
CA MET A 222 18.57 -4.38 -11.10
C MET A 222 18.13 -5.72 -11.72
N GLN A 223 17.35 -5.68 -12.80
CA GLN A 223 16.89 -6.87 -13.51
C GLN A 223 18.07 -7.69 -14.03
N ARG A 224 19.08 -7.05 -14.63
CA ARG A 224 20.30 -7.74 -15.09
C ARG A 224 20.98 -8.50 -13.95
N ARG A 225 21.09 -7.90 -12.77
CA ARG A 225 21.70 -8.55 -11.59
C ARG A 225 20.87 -9.74 -11.10
N LEU A 226 19.55 -9.60 -11.06
CA LEU A 226 18.65 -10.70 -10.69
C LEU A 226 18.79 -11.87 -11.66
N VAL A 227 18.76 -11.62 -12.96
CA VAL A 227 18.93 -12.66 -13.98
C VAL A 227 20.27 -13.37 -13.79
N LYS A 228 21.37 -12.62 -13.62
CA LYS A 228 22.68 -13.24 -13.40
C LYS A 228 22.80 -14.08 -12.13
N SER A 229 21.97 -13.80 -11.12
CA SER A 229 21.96 -14.58 -9.89
C SER A 229 21.04 -15.80 -9.93
N LEU A 230 20.09 -15.84 -10.86
CA LEU A 230 19.02 -16.84 -10.89
C LEU A 230 18.97 -17.64 -12.21
N GLU A 231 19.82 -17.32 -13.20
CA GLU A 231 19.77 -17.94 -14.53
C GLU A 231 20.06 -19.45 -14.53
N ASP A 232 20.72 -19.98 -13.50
CA ASP A 232 21.07 -21.39 -13.39
C ASP A 232 20.05 -22.26 -12.62
N LEU A 233 19.01 -21.64 -12.04
CA LEU A 233 17.98 -22.37 -11.29
C LEU A 233 16.96 -23.01 -12.24
N CYS A 234 16.87 -24.34 -12.15
CA CYS A 234 15.99 -25.16 -12.97
C CYS A 234 15.16 -26.12 -12.09
N SER A 235 13.94 -26.41 -12.51
CA SER A 235 13.12 -27.49 -11.94
C SER A 235 13.60 -28.85 -12.47
N HIS A 236 13.91 -29.80 -11.60
CA HIS A 236 14.36 -31.14 -11.98
C HIS A 236 13.22 -32.17 -11.97
N TYR A 237 13.45 -33.33 -12.58
CA TYR A 237 12.46 -34.42 -12.70
C TYR A 237 12.05 -35.04 -11.35
N ASP A 238 12.85 -34.87 -10.31
CA ASP A 238 12.53 -35.28 -8.94
C ASP A 238 11.75 -34.19 -8.17
N LEU A 239 11.22 -33.19 -8.87
CA LEU A 239 10.46 -32.04 -8.35
C LEU A 239 11.28 -31.06 -7.48
N THR A 240 12.61 -31.22 -7.43
CA THR A 240 13.50 -30.30 -6.71
C THR A 240 13.97 -29.15 -7.61
N VAL A 241 14.28 -28.01 -7.01
CA VAL A 241 14.92 -26.88 -7.70
C VAL A 241 16.38 -26.83 -7.32
N ARG A 242 17.27 -26.92 -8.29
CA ARG A 242 18.72 -26.97 -8.06
C ARG A 242 19.47 -25.92 -8.87
N THR A 243 20.66 -25.61 -8.38
CA THR A 243 21.67 -24.82 -9.09
C THR A 243 22.39 -25.66 -10.14
N SER A 244 23.21 -25.00 -10.97
CA SER A 244 24.13 -25.66 -11.91
C SER A 244 25.14 -26.62 -11.24
N THR A 245 25.45 -26.41 -9.96
CA THR A 245 26.33 -27.28 -9.15
C THR A 245 25.60 -28.47 -8.51
N ASN A 246 24.30 -28.64 -8.78
CA ASN A 246 23.39 -29.60 -8.15
C ASN A 246 23.12 -29.35 -6.66
N ASP A 247 23.37 -28.14 -6.16
CA ASP A 247 22.95 -27.76 -4.81
C ASP A 247 21.43 -27.53 -4.80
N ILE A 248 20.73 -28.12 -3.84
CA ILE A 248 19.28 -27.99 -3.72
C ILE A 248 18.94 -26.64 -3.08
N VAL A 249 18.15 -25.83 -3.78
CA VAL A 249 17.63 -24.54 -3.27
C VAL A 249 16.24 -24.72 -2.66
N GLN A 250 15.38 -25.50 -3.32
CA GLN A 250 14.05 -25.86 -2.81
C GLN A 250 13.79 -27.36 -3.04
N PHE A 251 13.25 -28.03 -2.04
CA PHE A 251 12.83 -29.44 -2.16
C PHE A 251 11.60 -29.61 -3.06
N ILE A 252 10.74 -28.59 -3.08
CA ILE A 252 9.60 -28.50 -3.98
C ILE A 252 9.44 -27.03 -4.37
N TYR A 253 9.22 -26.77 -5.65
CA TYR A 253 9.06 -25.40 -6.15
C TYR A 253 7.89 -24.71 -5.45
N GLY A 254 8.12 -23.54 -4.85
CA GLY A 254 7.05 -22.73 -4.23
C GLY A 254 6.38 -23.33 -3.00
N GLY A 255 6.79 -24.51 -2.54
CA GLY A 255 6.11 -25.26 -1.47
C GLY A 255 5.00 -26.20 -1.97
N ASP A 256 4.41 -25.92 -3.13
CA ASP A 256 3.23 -26.61 -3.67
C ASP A 256 3.47 -27.33 -5.02
N GLY A 257 4.62 -27.07 -5.65
CA GLY A 257 5.03 -27.60 -6.94
C GLY A 257 4.22 -27.05 -8.11
N LEU A 258 3.57 -25.90 -7.94
CA LEU A 258 2.65 -25.34 -8.92
C LEU A 258 3.26 -24.21 -9.73
N ASP A 259 2.83 -24.08 -10.98
CA ASP A 259 3.23 -23.02 -11.90
C ASP A 259 2.34 -21.77 -11.72
N PRO A 260 2.92 -20.59 -11.38
CA PRO A 260 2.21 -19.33 -11.27
C PRO A 260 1.42 -18.94 -12.53
N VAL A 261 1.88 -19.35 -13.72
CA VAL A 261 1.19 -19.04 -14.99
C VAL A 261 -0.19 -19.71 -15.02
N HIS A 262 -0.29 -20.91 -14.47
CA HIS A 262 -1.49 -21.76 -14.49
C HIS A 262 -2.51 -21.44 -13.40
N MET A 263 -2.26 -20.47 -12.54
CA MET A 263 -3.16 -20.08 -11.45
C MET A 263 -4.40 -19.33 -11.96
N GLU A 264 -5.59 -19.94 -11.86
CA GLU A 264 -6.86 -19.24 -12.19
C GLU A 264 -7.34 -18.33 -11.05
N GLY A 265 -7.06 -18.68 -9.79
CA GLY A 265 -7.45 -17.93 -8.59
C GLY A 265 -6.42 -16.92 -8.12
N LYS A 266 -6.68 -16.32 -6.95
CA LYS A 266 -5.66 -15.56 -6.21
C LYS A 266 -4.80 -16.57 -5.44
N ASP A 267 -3.60 -16.82 -5.94
CA ASP A 267 -2.63 -17.78 -5.37
C ASP A 267 -3.20 -19.19 -5.17
N GLN A 268 -4.19 -19.55 -6.00
CA GLN A 268 -4.85 -20.86 -6.01
C GLN A 268 -4.95 -21.35 -7.45
N PRO A 269 -4.78 -22.67 -7.68
CA PRO A 269 -4.79 -23.23 -9.03
C PRO A 269 -6.14 -23.03 -9.72
N MET A 270 -7.24 -22.98 -8.96
CA MET A 270 -8.58 -22.92 -9.52
C MET A 270 -9.60 -22.21 -8.66
N ASP A 271 -10.63 -21.66 -9.31
CA ASP A 271 -11.85 -21.19 -8.65
C ASP A 271 -12.93 -22.28 -8.71
N PHE A 272 -13.09 -23.01 -7.61
CA PHE A 272 -14.06 -24.10 -7.51
C PHE A 272 -15.50 -23.68 -7.83
N ARG A 273 -15.89 -22.44 -7.50
CA ARG A 273 -17.25 -21.95 -7.80
C ARG A 273 -17.44 -21.82 -9.30
N ARG A 274 -16.49 -21.18 -9.98
CA ARG A 274 -16.50 -21.02 -11.44
C ARG A 274 -16.56 -22.37 -12.15
N VAL A 275 -15.72 -23.32 -11.74
CA VAL A 275 -15.64 -24.65 -12.36
C VAL A 275 -16.96 -25.41 -12.18
N LEU A 276 -17.55 -25.37 -10.98
CA LEU A 276 -18.84 -26.01 -10.72
C LEU A 276 -19.95 -25.40 -11.58
N ASP A 277 -20.02 -24.07 -11.68
CA ASP A 277 -21.02 -23.38 -12.48
C ASP A 277 -20.86 -23.65 -13.99
N HIS A 278 -19.61 -23.72 -14.48
CA HIS A 278 -19.32 -24.10 -15.87
C HIS A 278 -19.84 -25.51 -16.19
N ILE A 279 -19.60 -26.47 -15.30
CA ILE A 279 -20.06 -27.85 -15.50
C ILE A 279 -21.57 -27.95 -15.40
N ARG A 280 -22.19 -27.26 -14.44
CA ARG A 280 -23.65 -27.16 -14.31
C ARG A 280 -24.30 -26.66 -15.59
N ALA A 281 -23.71 -25.64 -16.23
CA ALA A 281 -24.21 -25.08 -17.48
C ALA A 281 -24.04 -26.04 -18.67
N ASN A 282 -22.84 -26.62 -18.85
CA ASN A 282 -22.54 -27.47 -20.02
C ASN A 282 -23.27 -28.81 -20.00
N THR A 283 -23.50 -29.37 -18.81
CA THR A 283 -24.11 -30.70 -18.66
C THR A 283 -25.63 -30.64 -18.43
N HIS A 284 -26.22 -29.45 -18.45
CA HIS A 284 -27.63 -29.26 -18.10
C HIS A 284 -28.58 -30.12 -18.95
N SER A 285 -28.31 -30.26 -20.25
CA SER A 285 -29.11 -31.04 -21.19
C SER A 285 -29.03 -32.56 -20.96
N GLU A 286 -27.84 -33.08 -20.62
CA GLU A 286 -27.59 -34.51 -20.42
C GLU A 286 -28.24 -35.03 -19.14
N VAL A 287 -28.35 -34.15 -18.14
CA VAL A 287 -28.60 -34.52 -16.75
C VAL A 287 -30.07 -34.29 -16.36
N GLN A 288 -30.95 -33.81 -17.26
CA GLN A 288 -32.33 -33.41 -16.90
C GLN A 288 -33.15 -34.49 -16.16
N GLN A 289 -32.89 -35.77 -16.45
CA GLN A 289 -33.61 -36.90 -15.86
C GLN A 289 -33.05 -37.37 -14.52
N GLU A 290 -31.84 -36.93 -14.12
CA GLU A 290 -31.21 -37.35 -12.88
C GLU A 290 -31.80 -36.62 -11.64
N PRO A 291 -31.95 -37.32 -10.50
CA PRO A 291 -32.40 -36.70 -9.26
C PRO A 291 -31.33 -35.74 -8.69
N SER A 292 -31.77 -34.69 -8.00
CA SER A 292 -30.86 -33.79 -7.29
C SER A 292 -30.41 -34.38 -5.96
N LEU A 293 -29.10 -34.37 -5.71
CA LEU A 293 -28.50 -34.87 -4.47
C LEU A 293 -28.85 -34.00 -3.26
N SER A 294 -29.05 -34.63 -2.11
CA SER A 294 -29.10 -33.92 -0.82
C SER A 294 -27.70 -33.62 -0.29
N GLY A 295 -27.59 -32.64 0.62
CA GLY A 295 -26.30 -32.28 1.23
C GLY A 295 -25.52 -33.47 1.80
N PRO A 296 -26.14 -34.35 2.62
CA PRO A 296 -25.46 -35.53 3.15
C PRO A 296 -25.04 -36.54 2.06
N GLN A 297 -25.90 -36.77 1.06
CA GLN A 297 -25.59 -37.64 -0.07
C GLN A 297 -24.43 -37.10 -0.91
N LEU A 298 -24.32 -35.78 -1.03
CA LEU A 298 -23.24 -35.13 -1.76
C LEU A 298 -21.89 -35.36 -1.07
N ILE A 299 -21.83 -35.20 0.25
CA ILE A 299 -20.61 -35.41 1.03
C ILE A 299 -20.17 -36.88 0.93
N GLN A 300 -21.13 -37.81 1.10
CA GLN A 300 -20.84 -39.24 0.98
C GLN A 300 -20.28 -39.60 -0.41
N PHE A 301 -20.92 -39.11 -1.47
CA PHE A 301 -20.49 -39.37 -2.84
C PHE A 301 -19.08 -38.83 -3.11
N VAL A 302 -18.76 -37.61 -2.62
CA VAL A 302 -17.43 -37.02 -2.78
C VAL A 302 -16.37 -37.83 -2.04
N GLU A 303 -16.64 -38.30 -0.81
CA GLU A 303 -15.71 -39.15 -0.08
C GLU A 303 -15.48 -40.50 -0.77
N GLU A 304 -16.51 -41.10 -1.35
CA GLU A 304 -16.37 -42.33 -2.13
C GLU A 304 -15.45 -42.11 -3.34
N VAL A 305 -15.66 -41.03 -4.12
CA VAL A 305 -14.86 -40.72 -5.31
C VAL A 305 -13.42 -40.32 -4.95
N LEU A 306 -13.20 -39.57 -3.88
CA LEU A 306 -11.85 -39.15 -3.45
C LEU A 306 -10.98 -40.33 -2.96
N ASN A 307 -11.60 -41.44 -2.55
CA ASN A 307 -10.90 -42.66 -2.13
C ASN A 307 -10.63 -43.63 -3.30
N GLU A 308 -11.12 -43.35 -4.51
CA GLU A 308 -10.79 -44.16 -5.68
C GLU A 308 -9.31 -44.02 -6.06
N GLU A 309 -8.74 -45.07 -6.66
CA GLU A 309 -7.35 -45.09 -7.18
C GLU A 309 -7.05 -43.89 -8.09
N ARG A 310 -8.08 -43.38 -8.78
CA ARG A 310 -7.99 -42.20 -9.65
C ARG A 310 -7.57 -40.93 -8.92
N PHE A 311 -7.73 -40.82 -7.61
CA PHE A 311 -7.36 -39.60 -6.86
C PHE A 311 -6.16 -39.83 -5.92
N GLN A 312 -5.51 -40.99 -6.01
CA GLN A 312 -4.38 -41.33 -5.14
C GLN A 312 -3.16 -40.42 -5.34
N ASP A 313 -2.93 -39.96 -6.58
CA ASP A 313 -1.82 -39.05 -6.93
C ASP A 313 -1.99 -37.60 -6.44
N CYS A 314 -3.18 -37.25 -5.93
CA CYS A 314 -3.47 -35.89 -5.47
C CYS A 314 -2.95 -35.67 -4.05
N THR A 315 -2.38 -34.49 -3.80
CA THR A 315 -1.97 -34.06 -2.46
C THR A 315 -3.16 -34.00 -1.49
N GLU A 316 -2.92 -34.36 -0.23
CA GLU A 316 -3.96 -34.36 0.81
C GLU A 316 -4.54 -32.95 1.05
N ASP A 317 -3.73 -31.91 0.93
CA ASP A 317 -4.20 -30.52 1.02
C ASP A 317 -5.27 -30.20 -0.03
N PHE A 318 -5.07 -30.66 -1.27
CA PHE A 318 -6.04 -30.47 -2.35
C PHE A 318 -7.34 -31.24 -2.10
N LYS A 319 -7.25 -32.46 -1.56
CA LYS A 319 -8.43 -33.23 -1.17
C LYS A 319 -9.18 -32.54 -0.02
N ALA A 320 -8.46 -31.96 0.95
CA ALA A 320 -9.06 -31.20 2.03
C ALA A 320 -9.78 -29.94 1.53
N ASP A 321 -9.21 -29.22 0.56
CA ASP A 321 -9.84 -28.06 -0.07
C ASP A 321 -11.13 -28.44 -0.82
N LEU A 322 -11.12 -29.55 -1.55
CA LEU A 322 -12.32 -30.07 -2.22
C LEU A 322 -13.41 -30.46 -1.20
N ARG A 323 -13.05 -31.14 -0.11
CA ARG A 323 -13.98 -31.48 0.98
C ARG A 323 -14.61 -30.23 1.59
N LYS A 324 -13.79 -29.24 1.95
CA LYS A 324 -14.28 -27.98 2.53
C LYS A 324 -15.22 -27.22 1.57
N PHE A 325 -14.93 -27.25 0.27
CA PHE A 325 -15.79 -26.66 -0.73
C PHE A 325 -17.12 -27.41 -0.86
N THR A 326 -17.10 -28.74 -0.92
CA THR A 326 -18.32 -29.56 -1.05
C THR A 326 -19.19 -29.49 0.20
N GLU A 327 -18.60 -29.42 1.40
CA GLU A 327 -19.31 -29.13 2.65
C GLU A 327 -20.06 -27.78 2.58
N THR A 328 -19.38 -26.74 2.11
CA THR A 328 -19.99 -25.40 1.95
C THR A 328 -21.19 -25.45 0.98
N VAL A 329 -21.09 -26.22 -0.10
CA VAL A 329 -22.19 -26.41 -1.07
C VAL A 329 -23.31 -27.25 -0.46
N ALA A 330 -22.98 -28.34 0.25
CA ALA A 330 -23.93 -29.22 0.92
C ALA A 330 -24.73 -28.48 2.00
N GLU A 331 -24.09 -27.60 2.76
CA GLU A 331 -24.76 -26.73 3.73
C GLU A 331 -25.75 -25.79 3.06
N LYS A 332 -25.38 -25.15 1.95
CA LYS A 332 -26.29 -24.27 1.19
C LYS A 332 -27.53 -25.03 0.71
N ILE A 333 -27.34 -26.22 0.13
CA ILE A 333 -28.43 -27.09 -0.31
C ILE A 333 -29.34 -27.45 0.88
N THR A 334 -28.74 -27.81 2.03
CA THR A 334 -29.48 -28.21 3.23
C THR A 334 -30.29 -27.04 3.81
N ARG A 335 -29.69 -25.85 3.94
CA ARG A 335 -30.36 -24.64 4.43
C ARG A 335 -31.54 -24.24 3.54
N LEU A 336 -31.35 -24.28 2.21
CA LEU A 336 -32.41 -23.95 1.26
C LEU A 336 -33.56 -24.96 1.32
N ARG A 337 -33.25 -26.26 1.35
CA ARG A 337 -34.27 -27.30 1.48
C ARG A 337 -35.02 -27.16 2.81
N GLN A 338 -34.35 -26.90 3.92
CA GLN A 338 -34.99 -26.63 5.21
C GLN A 338 -35.92 -25.41 5.17
N LYS A 339 -35.53 -24.32 4.50
CA LYS A 339 -36.34 -23.12 4.35
C LYS A 339 -37.63 -23.35 3.55
N TYR A 340 -37.59 -24.20 2.52
CA TYR A 340 -38.72 -24.44 1.63
C TYR A 340 -39.56 -25.69 1.96
N LYS A 341 -39.12 -26.54 2.91
CA LYS A 341 -39.86 -27.70 3.45
C LYS A 341 -41.29 -27.38 3.94
N GLY A 342 -41.61 -26.11 4.25
CA GLY A 342 -42.94 -25.67 4.70
C GLY A 342 -43.97 -25.40 3.59
N SER A 343 -43.56 -25.36 2.31
CA SER A 343 -44.44 -25.03 1.17
C SER A 343 -45.11 -26.26 0.50
N ASP A 344 -45.00 -27.41 1.16
CA ASP A 344 -44.89 -28.74 0.55
C ASP A 344 -46.20 -29.56 0.54
N LYS A 345 -47.36 -28.94 0.32
CA LYS A 345 -48.67 -29.64 0.29
C LYS A 345 -49.32 -29.82 -1.10
N ARG A 346 -48.69 -29.36 -2.19
CA ARG A 346 -49.24 -29.56 -3.55
C ARG A 346 -48.33 -30.49 -4.36
N LYS A 347 -48.75 -31.77 -4.47
CA LYS A 347 -48.10 -32.94 -5.11
C LYS A 347 -47.73 -32.81 -6.62
N GLY A 348 -47.57 -31.61 -7.16
CA GLY A 348 -47.19 -31.37 -8.56
C GLY A 348 -46.18 -30.24 -8.80
N LYS A 349 -45.71 -29.53 -7.76
CA LYS A 349 -44.76 -28.38 -7.89
C LYS A 349 -43.31 -28.68 -7.49
N VAL A 350 -42.99 -29.94 -7.16
CA VAL A 350 -41.67 -30.37 -6.66
C VAL A 350 -40.54 -30.16 -7.70
N LEU A 351 -40.88 -30.13 -9.00
CA LEU A 351 -39.92 -30.01 -10.10
C LEU A 351 -39.12 -28.69 -10.11
N VAL A 352 -39.74 -27.56 -9.75
CA VAL A 352 -39.07 -26.24 -9.79
C VAL A 352 -38.21 -26.02 -8.55
N LEU A 353 -38.65 -26.50 -7.37
CA LEU A 353 -37.86 -26.43 -6.15
C LEU A 353 -36.57 -27.26 -6.25
N ASN A 354 -36.59 -28.36 -7.00
CA ASN A 354 -35.42 -29.18 -7.30
C ASN A 354 -34.40 -28.50 -8.23
N GLN A 355 -34.74 -27.36 -8.84
CA GLN A 355 -33.78 -26.55 -9.62
C GLN A 355 -32.95 -25.61 -8.72
N LEU A 356 -33.39 -25.33 -7.50
CA LEU A 356 -32.66 -24.50 -6.55
C LEU A 356 -31.43 -25.27 -6.06
N GLU A 357 -30.23 -24.76 -6.39
CA GLU A 357 -28.94 -25.41 -6.10
C GLU A 357 -28.90 -26.87 -6.53
N ARG A 358 -29.42 -27.15 -7.73
CA ARG A 358 -29.41 -28.49 -8.31
C ARG A 358 -27.97 -28.96 -8.53
N ILE A 359 -27.71 -30.18 -8.08
CA ILE A 359 -26.46 -30.90 -8.33
C ILE A 359 -26.78 -32.39 -8.45
N THR A 360 -26.12 -33.08 -9.37
CA THR A 360 -26.30 -34.51 -9.61
C THR A 360 -24.98 -35.26 -9.53
N ASN A 361 -25.03 -36.60 -9.45
CA ASN A 361 -23.83 -37.45 -9.38
C ASN A 361 -22.92 -37.22 -10.58
N SER A 362 -23.49 -37.24 -11.80
CA SER A 362 -22.73 -37.06 -13.04
C SER A 362 -22.05 -35.68 -13.12
N GLN A 363 -22.70 -34.64 -12.59
CA GLN A 363 -22.10 -33.30 -12.52
C GLN A 363 -20.96 -33.23 -11.51
N MET A 364 -21.14 -33.85 -10.35
CA MET A 364 -20.11 -33.86 -9.31
C MET A 364 -18.90 -34.71 -9.73
N ASP A 365 -19.11 -35.84 -10.39
CA ASP A 365 -18.02 -36.66 -10.94
C ASP A 365 -17.21 -35.90 -11.99
N LYS A 366 -17.89 -35.27 -12.97
CA LYS A 366 -17.24 -34.40 -13.97
C LYS A 366 -16.52 -33.22 -13.31
N PHE A 367 -17.05 -32.68 -12.21
CA PHE A 367 -16.40 -31.62 -11.42
C PHE A 367 -15.10 -32.10 -10.78
N LEU A 368 -15.13 -33.21 -10.05
CA LEU A 368 -13.95 -33.77 -9.41
C LEU A 368 -12.87 -34.14 -10.44
N TYR A 369 -13.27 -34.73 -11.57
CA TYR A 369 -12.36 -35.06 -12.67
C TYR A 369 -11.73 -33.80 -13.29
N CYS A 370 -12.53 -32.78 -13.61
CA CYS A 370 -12.03 -31.51 -14.13
C CYS A 370 -11.08 -30.82 -13.13
N CYS A 371 -11.41 -30.92 -11.83
CA CYS A 371 -10.58 -30.40 -10.76
C CYS A 371 -9.21 -31.08 -10.71
N LYS A 372 -9.19 -32.41 -10.78
CA LYS A 372 -7.96 -33.20 -10.86
C LYS A 372 -7.11 -32.81 -12.09
N ASP A 373 -7.71 -32.82 -13.28
CA ASP A 373 -6.99 -32.54 -14.53
C ASP A 373 -6.35 -31.15 -14.52
N LYS A 374 -7.09 -30.12 -14.11
CA LYS A 374 -6.53 -28.76 -13.96
C LYS A 374 -5.40 -28.69 -12.92
N ARG A 375 -5.53 -29.40 -11.78
CA ARG A 375 -4.46 -29.46 -10.76
C ARG A 375 -3.19 -30.11 -11.30
N MET A 376 -3.31 -31.20 -12.05
CA MET A 376 -2.16 -31.88 -12.65
C MET A 376 -1.47 -31.01 -13.70
N ARG A 377 -2.24 -30.35 -14.58
CA ARG A 377 -1.70 -29.41 -15.58
C ARG A 377 -1.06 -28.17 -14.99
N SER A 378 -1.46 -27.79 -13.78
CA SER A 378 -0.88 -26.64 -13.08
C SER A 378 0.46 -26.94 -12.39
N GLN A 379 0.94 -28.18 -12.42
CA GLN A 379 2.26 -28.50 -11.87
C GLN A 379 3.37 -27.88 -12.72
N ILE A 380 4.46 -27.45 -12.08
CA ILE A 380 5.61 -26.92 -12.79
C ILE A 380 6.28 -28.03 -13.61
N GLU A 381 6.49 -27.79 -14.90
CA GLU A 381 7.12 -28.78 -15.77
C GLU A 381 8.63 -28.92 -15.45
N PRO A 382 9.15 -30.15 -15.28
CA PRO A 382 10.59 -30.37 -15.18
C PRO A 382 11.34 -29.82 -16.40
N GLY A 383 12.49 -29.20 -16.17
CA GLY A 383 13.27 -28.49 -17.18
C GLY A 383 12.93 -27.01 -17.31
N THR A 384 11.91 -26.52 -16.61
CA THR A 384 11.57 -25.09 -16.62
C THR A 384 12.66 -24.25 -15.94
N ALA A 385 13.11 -23.19 -16.62
CA ALA A 385 14.07 -22.21 -16.13
C ALA A 385 13.41 -21.25 -15.12
N VAL A 386 12.99 -21.78 -13.97
CA VAL A 386 12.21 -21.09 -12.94
C VAL A 386 12.90 -19.83 -12.40
N GLY A 387 14.23 -19.83 -12.31
CA GLY A 387 14.96 -18.66 -11.81
C GLY A 387 14.96 -17.48 -12.80
N ALA A 388 15.05 -17.75 -14.10
CA ALA A 388 14.95 -16.70 -15.12
C ALA A 388 13.56 -16.04 -15.13
N ILE A 389 12.49 -16.85 -15.02
CA ILE A 389 11.11 -16.37 -14.92
C ILE A 389 10.93 -15.53 -13.65
N ALA A 390 11.44 -16.00 -12.51
CA ALA A 390 11.37 -15.26 -11.25
C ALA A 390 12.12 -13.92 -11.31
N ALA A 391 13.32 -13.89 -11.89
CA ALA A 391 14.11 -12.67 -12.05
C ALA A 391 13.38 -11.61 -12.88
N GLN A 392 12.77 -12.01 -14.00
CA GLN A 392 12.00 -11.11 -14.86
C GLN A 392 10.72 -10.64 -14.19
N SER A 393 10.01 -11.53 -13.50
CA SER A 393 8.76 -11.23 -12.79
C SER A 393 8.95 -10.24 -11.63
N ILE A 394 10.14 -10.18 -11.04
CA ILE A 394 10.50 -9.17 -10.02
C ILE A 394 11.02 -7.88 -10.68
N GLY A 395 11.81 -8.01 -11.75
CA GLY A 395 12.44 -6.87 -12.43
C GLY A 395 11.46 -5.98 -13.20
N GLU A 396 10.53 -6.57 -13.95
CA GLU A 396 9.59 -5.84 -14.81
C GLU A 396 8.67 -4.91 -14.01
N PRO A 397 8.01 -5.32 -12.90
CA PRO A 397 7.18 -4.41 -12.11
C PRO A 397 7.97 -3.24 -11.52
N GLY A 398 9.28 -3.39 -11.31
CA GLY A 398 10.16 -2.31 -10.89
C GLY A 398 10.15 -1.12 -11.86
N THR A 399 9.95 -1.36 -13.17
CA THR A 399 9.81 -0.29 -14.18
C THR A 399 8.48 0.46 -14.06
N GLN A 400 7.43 -0.23 -13.58
CA GLN A 400 6.08 0.31 -13.42
C GLN A 400 5.90 1.01 -12.06
N MET A 401 6.68 0.62 -11.05
CA MET A 401 6.71 1.28 -9.76
C MET A 401 7.23 2.71 -9.94
N THR A 402 6.34 3.68 -9.77
CA THR A 402 6.74 5.09 -9.70
C THR A 402 7.67 5.32 -8.50
N LEU A 403 8.63 6.26 -8.57
CA LEU A 403 9.38 6.75 -7.40
C LEU A 403 8.48 7.48 -6.38
N LYS A 404 7.16 7.30 -6.46
CA LYS A 404 6.18 7.94 -5.59
C LYS A 404 6.52 7.61 -4.14
N THR A 405 6.90 8.66 -3.45
CA THR A 405 7.45 8.71 -2.09
C THR A 405 6.39 8.69 -0.99
N PHE A 406 5.10 8.50 -1.32
CA PHE A 406 4.02 8.67 -0.35
C PHE A 406 3.04 7.50 -0.33
N HIS A 407 3.43 6.47 0.41
CA HIS A 407 2.48 5.83 1.32
C HIS A 407 3.03 5.95 2.72
N PHE A 408 2.46 6.88 3.48
CA PHE A 408 2.50 6.83 4.93
C PHE A 408 1.91 5.48 5.35
N ALA A 409 2.54 4.76 6.28
CA ALA A 409 1.99 3.52 6.85
C ALA A 409 0.79 3.82 7.78
N GLY A 410 -0.23 4.51 7.25
CA GLY A 410 -1.39 4.99 8.01
C GLY A 410 -1.12 6.18 8.94
N VAL A 411 0.13 6.65 9.08
CA VAL A 411 0.52 7.75 9.98
C VAL A 411 1.29 8.84 9.21
N ALA A 412 0.72 10.05 9.16
CA ALA A 412 1.14 11.17 8.30
C ALA A 412 2.59 11.69 8.50
N SER A 413 3.32 11.21 9.50
CA SER A 413 4.65 11.70 9.86
C SER A 413 5.81 10.78 9.45
N MET A 414 5.55 9.52 9.10
CA MET A 414 6.62 8.54 8.85
C MET A 414 6.83 8.28 7.35
N ASN A 415 7.87 8.90 6.79
CA ASN A 415 8.32 8.63 5.42
C ASN A 415 9.06 7.30 5.38
N ILE A 416 8.56 6.35 4.58
CA ILE A 416 9.17 5.02 4.40
C ILE A 416 9.77 4.96 3.00
N THR A 417 10.98 4.42 2.85
CA THR A 417 11.52 4.09 1.52
C THR A 417 10.65 3.01 0.87
N GLN A 418 10.10 3.31 -0.31
CA GLN A 418 9.24 2.41 -1.07
C GLN A 418 9.65 2.36 -2.54
N GLY A 419 9.06 1.44 -3.29
CA GLY A 419 9.35 1.24 -4.71
C GLY A 419 10.75 0.65 -4.94
N VAL A 420 11.38 1.07 -6.04
CA VAL A 420 12.67 0.55 -6.51
C VAL A 420 13.79 0.69 -5.47
N PRO A 421 13.97 1.83 -4.76
CA PRO A 421 14.98 1.96 -3.72
C PRO A 421 14.87 0.90 -2.62
N ARG A 422 13.65 0.57 -2.20
CA ARG A 422 13.42 -0.42 -1.16
C ARG A 422 13.74 -1.84 -1.63
N ILE A 423 13.32 -2.19 -2.85
CA ILE A 423 13.66 -3.48 -3.47
C ILE A 423 15.18 -3.62 -3.58
N LYS A 424 15.88 -2.55 -3.96
CA LYS A 424 17.35 -2.51 -4.03
C LYS A 424 18.00 -2.74 -2.67
N GLU A 425 17.50 -2.13 -1.59
CA GLU A 425 18.01 -2.37 -0.23
C GLU A 425 17.87 -3.84 0.18
N ILE A 426 16.73 -4.47 -0.14
CA ILE A 426 16.43 -5.87 0.18
C ILE A 426 17.33 -6.82 -0.60
N ILE A 427 17.39 -6.68 -1.93
CA ILE A 427 18.19 -7.56 -2.81
C ILE A 427 19.69 -7.45 -2.48
N ASN A 428 20.16 -6.27 -2.10
CA ASN A 428 21.56 -6.07 -1.74
C ASN A 428 21.92 -6.59 -0.34
N ALA A 429 20.93 -7.01 0.47
CA ALA A 429 21.12 -7.34 1.88
C ALA A 429 21.95 -6.27 2.62
N ALA A 430 21.60 -5.00 2.40
CA ALA A 430 22.37 -3.88 2.93
C ALA A 430 22.37 -3.89 4.48
N LYS A 431 23.55 -3.78 5.09
CA LYS A 431 23.71 -3.76 6.56
C LYS A 431 23.09 -2.53 7.22
N ALA A 432 23.11 -1.39 6.52
CA ALA A 432 22.51 -0.14 6.95
C ALA A 432 21.51 0.31 5.89
N ILE A 433 20.27 0.52 6.31
CA ILE A 433 19.15 0.98 5.47
C ILE A 433 18.73 2.38 5.90
N SER A 434 18.10 3.13 5.00
CA SER A 434 17.82 4.56 5.21
C SER A 434 16.74 4.79 6.28
N THR A 435 15.69 3.97 6.28
CA THR A 435 14.54 4.09 7.20
C THR A 435 14.22 2.75 7.87
N PRO A 436 15.02 2.29 8.86
CA PRO A 436 14.73 1.08 9.62
C PRO A 436 13.55 1.33 10.56
N ILE A 437 12.51 0.51 10.46
CA ILE A 437 11.32 0.59 11.32
C ILE A 437 11.16 -0.74 12.04
N ILE A 438 10.98 -0.65 13.36
CA ILE A 438 10.68 -1.79 14.22
C ILE A 438 9.24 -1.62 14.70
N THR A 439 8.37 -2.56 14.32
CA THR A 439 7.01 -2.63 14.87
C THR A 439 7.05 -3.52 16.10
N ALA A 440 6.91 -2.93 17.28
CA ALA A 440 6.82 -3.65 18.54
C ALA A 440 5.36 -3.74 18.98
N GLN A 441 4.86 -4.95 19.18
CA GLN A 441 3.54 -5.18 19.75
C GLN A 441 3.61 -5.02 21.27
N LEU A 442 2.63 -4.34 21.85
CA LEU A 442 2.52 -4.22 23.30
C LEU A 442 1.71 -5.40 23.84
N GLU A 443 2.10 -5.93 25.00
CA GLU A 443 1.31 -6.96 25.69
C GLU A 443 -0.05 -6.41 26.18
N VAL A 444 -0.06 -5.14 26.57
CA VAL A 444 -1.25 -4.39 26.96
C VAL A 444 -1.46 -3.27 25.96
N ASP A 445 -2.44 -3.44 25.07
CA ASP A 445 -2.78 -2.52 23.98
C ASP A 445 -3.92 -1.53 24.34
N ASN A 446 -4.68 -1.83 25.39
CA ASN A 446 -5.85 -1.05 25.80
C ASN A 446 -5.54 0.22 26.61
N ASP A 447 -4.33 0.36 27.16
CA ASP A 447 -3.96 1.50 28.02
C ASP A 447 -2.97 2.45 27.32
N PRO A 448 -3.39 3.68 26.94
CA PRO A 448 -2.48 4.65 26.34
C PRO A 448 -1.38 5.10 27.30
N GLU A 449 -1.59 5.02 28.61
CA GLU A 449 -0.56 5.37 29.59
C GLU A 449 0.57 4.35 29.63
N TYR A 450 0.22 3.05 29.57
CA TYR A 450 1.18 1.97 29.44
C TYR A 450 2.01 2.10 28.16
N GLY A 451 1.36 2.41 27.04
CA GLY A 451 2.04 2.67 25.76
C GLY A 451 3.05 3.82 25.84
N ARG A 452 2.72 4.91 26.55
CA ARG A 452 3.65 6.04 26.78
C ARG A 452 4.83 5.66 27.66
N MET A 453 4.60 4.88 28.72
CA MET A 453 5.65 4.40 29.61
C MET A 453 6.66 3.51 28.85
N VAL A 454 6.17 2.55 28.06
CA VAL A 454 7.04 1.69 27.24
C VAL A 454 7.76 2.50 26.17
N LYS A 455 7.10 3.47 25.53
CA LYS A 455 7.74 4.42 24.59
C LYS A 455 8.91 5.14 25.24
N GLY A 456 8.72 5.70 26.44
CA GLY A 456 9.76 6.43 27.18
C GLY A 456 10.97 5.58 27.59
N ARG A 457 10.81 4.25 27.70
CA ARG A 457 11.92 3.31 27.97
C ARG A 457 12.78 3.01 26.74
N ILE A 458 12.22 3.14 25.54
CA ILE A 458 12.88 2.79 24.28
C ILE A 458 13.38 4.05 23.56
N GLU A 459 12.61 5.13 23.61
CA GLU A 459 12.94 6.42 23.03
C GLU A 459 14.17 7.01 23.71
N LYS A 460 15.14 7.41 22.90
CA LYS A 460 16.36 8.02 23.40
C LYS A 460 16.05 9.41 23.93
N THR A 461 16.21 9.60 25.23
CA THR A 461 16.11 10.91 25.89
C THR A 461 17.49 11.43 26.27
N CYS A 462 17.74 12.70 25.97
CA CYS A 462 18.99 13.37 26.29
C CYS A 462 18.85 14.18 27.59
N LEU A 463 19.95 14.37 28.32
CA LEU A 463 19.93 15.14 29.57
C LEU A 463 19.43 16.58 29.37
N GLY A 464 19.72 17.18 28.23
CA GLY A 464 19.21 18.50 27.84
C GLY A 464 17.68 18.59 27.74
N GLU A 465 17.00 17.48 27.45
CA GLU A 465 15.53 17.47 27.26
C GLU A 465 14.78 17.45 28.59
N VAL A 466 15.40 16.92 29.65
CA VAL A 466 14.81 16.81 31.00
C VAL A 466 15.35 17.83 32.01
N THR A 467 16.21 18.74 31.56
CA THR A 467 16.80 19.79 32.39
C THR A 467 16.16 21.14 32.10
N GLU A 468 15.98 21.95 33.15
CA GLU A 468 15.50 23.32 33.01
C GLU A 468 16.64 24.21 32.50
N TYR A 469 17.82 24.09 33.11
CA TYR A 469 19.01 24.84 32.72
C TYR A 469 20.31 24.15 33.18
N PHE A 470 21.41 24.56 32.55
CA PHE A 470 22.78 24.29 32.95
C PHE A 470 23.45 25.62 33.27
N GLU A 471 23.92 25.80 34.50
CA GLU A 471 24.61 27.02 34.91
C GLU A 471 26.06 26.74 35.31
N GLU A 472 26.95 27.66 34.97
CA GLU A 472 28.34 27.64 35.42
C GLU A 472 28.43 28.49 36.68
N VAL A 473 28.80 27.87 37.80
CA VAL A 473 28.94 28.57 39.08
C VAL A 473 30.43 28.70 39.39
N PHE A 474 30.88 29.95 39.53
CA PHE A 474 32.23 30.29 39.96
C PHE A 474 32.16 30.90 41.36
N LEU A 475 32.57 30.12 42.35
CA LEU A 475 32.78 30.60 43.72
C LEU A 475 34.27 30.95 43.89
N PRO A 476 34.63 31.76 44.91
CA PRO A 476 36.03 32.07 45.19
C PRO A 476 36.91 30.82 45.36
N ASP A 477 36.33 29.72 45.85
CA ASP A 477 37.04 28.50 46.23
C ASP A 477 36.73 27.28 45.34
N ASP A 478 35.73 27.34 44.44
CA ASP A 478 35.29 26.18 43.64
C ASP A 478 34.62 26.64 42.33
N CYS A 479 34.70 25.81 41.28
CA CYS A 479 33.92 26.01 40.07
C CYS A 479 33.29 24.69 39.59
N PHE A 480 32.02 24.75 39.21
CA PHE A 480 31.27 23.56 38.79
C PHE A 480 30.11 23.93 37.88
N ILE A 481 29.60 22.93 37.19
CA ILE A 481 28.36 23.03 36.41
C ILE A 481 27.22 22.52 37.29
N LEU A 482 26.23 23.37 37.54
CA LEU A 482 25.00 23.00 38.21
C LEU A 482 23.93 22.64 37.18
N ILE A 483 23.30 21.50 37.40
CA ILE A 483 22.27 20.91 36.55
C ILE A 483 20.98 20.88 37.35
N LYS A 484 19.96 21.62 36.88
CA LYS A 484 18.62 21.62 37.47
C LYS A 484 17.68 20.77 36.62
N LEU A 485 17.13 19.71 37.21
CA LEU A 485 16.20 18.79 36.57
C LEU A 485 14.76 19.30 36.67
N ASP A 486 14.00 19.14 35.59
CA ASP A 486 12.55 19.40 35.51
C ASP A 486 11.79 18.14 35.95
N MET A 487 11.49 18.05 37.25
CA MET A 487 10.78 16.90 37.82
C MET A 487 9.34 16.77 37.29
N ALA A 488 8.71 17.88 36.90
CA ALA A 488 7.37 17.86 36.32
C ALA A 488 7.39 17.22 34.94
N ARG A 489 8.38 17.53 34.10
CA ARG A 489 8.57 16.92 32.78
C ARG A 489 8.91 15.44 32.88
N ILE A 490 9.78 15.04 33.82
CA ILE A 490 10.10 13.63 34.07
C ILE A 490 8.85 12.84 34.45
N SER A 491 8.01 13.38 35.33
CA SER A 491 6.75 12.77 35.74
C SER A 491 5.72 12.70 34.59
N LEU A 492 5.59 13.77 33.81
CA LEU A 492 4.65 13.84 32.68
C LEU A 492 4.97 12.81 31.59
N HIS A 493 6.26 12.64 31.29
CA HIS A 493 6.73 11.62 30.33
C HIS A 493 6.86 10.22 30.93
N LYS A 494 6.54 10.05 32.23
CA LYS A 494 6.65 8.79 32.98
C LYS A 494 8.03 8.13 32.83
N LEU A 495 9.09 8.95 32.85
CA LEU A 495 10.46 8.45 32.77
C LEU A 495 10.90 7.92 34.15
N GLU A 496 11.40 6.69 34.21
CA GLU A 496 11.88 6.05 35.45
C GLU A 496 13.33 6.46 35.74
N VAL A 497 13.55 7.77 35.91
CA VAL A 497 14.89 8.37 36.10
C VAL A 497 14.95 9.26 37.33
N ASN A 498 15.99 9.07 38.13
CA ASN A 498 16.25 9.84 39.36
C ASN A 498 17.64 10.49 39.26
N ALA A 499 17.95 11.45 40.14
CA ALA A 499 19.29 12.06 40.17
C ALA A 499 20.43 11.04 40.30
N GLY A 500 20.18 9.91 40.99
CA GLY A 500 21.11 8.78 41.08
C GLY A 500 21.39 8.11 39.72
N SER A 501 20.35 7.78 38.94
CA SER A 501 20.53 7.13 37.64
C SER A 501 21.13 8.09 36.59
N ILE A 502 20.87 9.39 36.71
CA ILE A 502 21.50 10.42 35.89
C ILE A 502 22.99 10.53 36.22
N LYS A 503 23.37 10.52 37.51
CA LYS A 503 24.78 10.47 37.93
C LYS A 503 25.51 9.26 37.31
N GLU A 504 24.91 8.07 37.38
CA GLU A 504 25.46 6.87 36.73
C GLU A 504 25.61 7.05 35.22
N SER A 505 24.58 7.62 34.57
CA SER A 505 24.60 7.88 33.12
C SER A 505 25.71 8.85 32.72
N ILE A 506 25.97 9.89 33.51
CA ILE A 506 27.06 10.86 33.28
C ILE A 506 28.43 10.18 33.43
N CYS A 507 28.61 9.33 34.44
CA CYS A 507 29.88 8.63 34.67
C CYS A 507 30.20 7.58 33.61
N VAL A 508 29.19 6.87 33.10
CA VAL A 508 29.33 5.86 32.03
C VAL A 508 29.47 6.51 30.64
N SER A 509 29.11 7.79 30.52
CA SER A 509 29.20 8.51 29.26
C SER A 509 30.65 8.66 28.75
N LYS A 510 30.77 9.01 27.46
CA LYS A 510 32.07 9.26 26.81
C LYS A 510 32.85 10.46 27.39
N LEU A 511 32.26 11.19 28.35
CA LEU A 511 32.88 12.34 29.03
C LEU A 511 33.94 11.93 30.05
N LYS A 512 34.04 10.64 30.43
CA LYS A 512 35.05 10.08 31.36
C LYS A 512 35.14 10.83 32.70
N VAL A 513 34.03 11.39 33.18
CA VAL A 513 33.96 12.09 34.48
C VAL A 513 33.88 11.05 35.60
N LYS A 514 34.80 11.12 36.58
CA LYS A 514 34.78 10.20 37.73
C LYS A 514 33.57 10.48 38.64
N ALA A 515 33.05 9.43 39.28
CA ALA A 515 31.90 9.52 40.19
C ALA A 515 32.10 10.44 41.40
N GLN A 516 33.35 10.77 41.74
CA GLN A 516 33.71 11.71 42.81
C GLN A 516 33.42 13.16 42.43
N HIS A 517 33.46 13.47 41.13
CA HIS A 517 33.23 14.81 40.61
C HIS A 517 31.76 15.10 40.30
N VAL A 518 30.88 14.11 40.42
CA VAL A 518 29.42 14.30 40.27
C VAL A 518 28.76 14.16 41.64
N LYS A 519 28.28 15.27 42.19
CA LYS A 519 27.60 15.31 43.49
C LYS A 519 26.11 15.55 43.29
N ILE A 520 25.30 14.83 44.06
CA ILE A 520 23.85 15.04 44.11
C ILE A 520 23.60 15.94 45.31
N GLN A 521 23.14 17.16 45.07
CA GLN A 521 22.83 18.10 46.14
C GLN A 521 21.38 17.95 46.63
N SER A 522 20.46 17.65 45.70
CA SER A 522 19.07 17.34 46.00
C SER A 522 18.50 16.43 44.93
N GLU A 523 17.26 15.98 45.10
CA GLU A 523 16.55 15.13 44.12
C GLU A 523 16.48 15.76 42.72
N ALA A 524 16.51 17.09 42.63
CA ALA A 524 16.43 17.84 41.37
C ALA A 524 17.75 18.54 40.96
N VAL A 525 18.81 18.49 41.79
CA VAL A 525 20.04 19.26 41.54
C VAL A 525 21.28 18.37 41.61
N ILE A 526 22.05 18.39 40.52
CA ILE A 526 23.31 17.67 40.37
C ILE A 526 24.40 18.69 40.06
N THR A 527 25.56 18.58 40.70
CA THR A 527 26.74 19.36 40.36
C THR A 527 27.83 18.48 39.76
N VAL A 528 28.44 18.97 38.68
CA VAL A 528 29.53 18.32 37.98
C VAL A 528 30.76 19.22 38.08
N HIS A 529 31.74 18.78 38.86
CA HIS A 529 33.01 19.47 38.99
C HIS A 529 33.93 19.07 37.82
N PRO A 530 34.62 20.02 37.18
CA PRO A 530 35.58 19.72 36.14
C PRO A 530 36.80 19.00 36.74
N GLN A 531 37.40 18.09 35.97
CA GLN A 531 38.65 17.46 36.35
C GLN A 531 39.81 18.21 35.70
N GLU A 532 40.84 18.58 36.47
CA GLU A 532 42.05 19.15 35.90
C GLU A 532 42.77 18.12 35.02
N SER A 533 43.07 18.53 33.78
CA SER A 533 43.87 17.76 32.84
C SER A 533 45.10 18.58 32.47
N PRO A 534 46.32 18.00 32.46
CA PRO A 534 47.54 18.73 32.10
C PRO A 534 47.56 19.23 30.64
N LYS A 535 46.59 18.80 29.82
CA LYS A 535 46.48 19.15 28.40
C LYS A 535 45.48 20.27 28.11
N SER A 536 44.69 20.73 29.08
CA SER A 536 43.61 21.70 28.84
C SER A 536 43.34 22.54 30.08
N SER A 537 43.20 23.85 29.90
CA SER A 537 42.83 24.76 30.99
C SER A 537 41.41 24.46 31.51
N MET A 538 41.19 24.70 32.80
CA MET A 538 39.93 24.46 33.52
C MET A 538 38.73 25.13 32.83
N TYR A 539 38.92 26.33 32.29
CA TYR A 539 37.91 27.05 31.51
C TYR A 539 37.48 26.28 30.26
N TYR A 540 38.43 25.73 29.51
CA TYR A 540 38.12 24.96 28.29
C TYR A 540 37.39 23.65 28.60
N ILE A 541 37.70 23.02 29.74
CA ILE A 541 37.01 21.82 30.20
C ILE A 541 35.58 22.16 30.62
N LEU A 542 35.35 23.29 31.29
CA LEU A 542 34.00 23.77 31.62
C LEU A 542 33.17 24.02 30.36
N GLN A 543 33.72 24.74 29.38
CA GLN A 543 33.03 25.01 28.11
C GLN A 543 32.75 23.74 27.31
N PHE A 544 33.67 22.77 27.35
CA PHE A 544 33.46 21.45 26.75
C PHE A 544 32.32 20.69 27.45
N LEU A 545 32.35 20.61 28.78
CA LEU A 545 31.32 19.93 29.56
C LEU A 545 29.95 20.59 29.37
N LYS A 546 29.87 21.92 29.32
CA LYS A 546 28.62 22.63 29.03
C LYS A 546 28.01 22.26 27.68
N LYS A 547 28.84 22.03 26.65
CA LYS A 547 28.37 21.66 25.32
C LYS A 547 27.97 20.18 25.20
N GLU A 548 28.63 19.30 25.96
CA GLU A 548 28.47 17.86 25.83
C GLU A 548 27.54 17.23 26.89
N LEU A 549 27.42 17.81 28.08
CA LEU A 549 26.51 17.35 29.14
C LEU A 549 25.06 17.27 28.65
N PRO A 550 24.49 18.24 27.91
CA PRO A 550 23.13 18.13 27.39
C PRO A 550 22.91 16.94 26.45
N LYS A 551 23.96 16.45 25.78
CA LYS A 551 23.91 15.34 24.81
C LYS A 551 24.05 13.97 25.46
N VAL A 552 24.31 13.91 26.76
CA VAL A 552 24.42 12.64 27.50
C VAL A 552 23.08 11.93 27.45
N MET A 553 23.10 10.66 27.04
CA MET A 553 21.91 9.82 27.02
C MET A 553 21.60 9.37 28.43
N ILE A 554 20.37 9.62 28.88
CA ILE A 554 19.91 9.08 30.15
C ILE A 554 19.43 7.66 29.89
N LYS A 555 20.04 6.68 30.56
CA LYS A 555 19.54 5.32 30.50
C LYS A 555 18.39 5.18 31.48
N VAL A 556 17.18 5.02 30.95
CA VAL A 556 16.10 4.36 31.70
C VAL A 556 16.51 2.89 31.81
N ARG A 557 16.51 2.30 33.01
CA ARG A 557 16.88 0.89 33.19
C ARG A 557 15.93 0.04 32.37
N LEU A 558 16.44 -0.57 31.30
CA LEU A 558 15.83 -1.73 30.69
C LEU A 558 16.29 -2.93 31.54
N PHE A 559 15.41 -3.33 32.46
CA PHE A 559 15.57 -4.37 33.49
C PHE A 559 16.29 -3.94 34.77
#